data_AF-A0A2S5B4I6-F1
#
_entry.id   AF-A0A2S5B4I6-F1
#
_cell.length_a   1.000
_cell.length_b   1.000
_cell.length_c   1.000
_cell.angle_alpha   90.00
_cell.angle_beta   90.00
_cell.angle_gamma   90.00
#
_symmetry.space_group_name_H-M   'P 1'
#
loop_
_entity.id
_entity.type
_entity.pdbx_description
1 polymer ?
#
loop_
_entity_poly.entity_id
_entity_poly.type
_entity_poly.pdbx_seq_one_letter_code
_entity_poly.pdbx_strand_id
1 'polypeptide(L)'
;MFSRSFSLAAAAAFVFAALSAHTVEAGMAQGNLDLSRDYLIEYNPSVYADTEAFCRAFRTQCVNYAGPLNQHHQLDCVSELADGSHPQPGPKIRAFCGGIEKKPDGSWDTKRTPVQDNTRAVIGAYFSDKAWIKQKPFSHAKCVGYAQSHPDWVCTK
;
A
#
# COMPACT_ATOMS: atom_id res chain seq x y z
N MET A 1 -30.91 -54.89 -46.74
CA MET A 1 -31.38 -55.38 -45.42
C MET A 1 -30.85 -54.45 -44.34
N PHE A 2 -31.75 -54.05 -43.44
CA PHE A 2 -31.58 -53.13 -42.33
C PHE A 2 -30.70 -53.67 -41.20
N SER A 3 -30.02 -52.76 -40.49
CA SER A 3 -29.93 -52.61 -39.01
C SER A 3 -28.54 -52.08 -38.65
N ARG A 4 -28.36 -50.77 -38.41
CA ARG A 4 -28.56 -50.08 -37.12
C ARG A 4 -28.16 -50.92 -35.89
N SER A 5 -27.10 -50.51 -35.22
CA SER A 5 -26.99 -50.64 -33.77
C SER A 5 -26.28 -49.41 -33.22
N PHE A 6 -27.08 -48.59 -32.56
CA PHE A 6 -26.70 -47.51 -31.66
C PHE A 6 -26.06 -48.09 -30.40
N SER A 7 -25.03 -47.44 -29.86
CA SER A 7 -24.69 -47.46 -28.43
C SER A 7 -23.91 -46.19 -28.13
N LEU A 8 -24.63 -45.18 -27.64
CA LEU A 8 -24.61 -44.71 -26.24
C LEU A 8 -23.33 -43.94 -25.87
N ALA A 9 -23.48 -42.61 -25.98
CA ALA A 9 -23.23 -41.65 -24.92
C ALA A 9 -21.97 -41.84 -24.05
N ALA A 10 -20.97 -40.99 -24.29
CA ALA A 10 -20.14 -40.45 -23.23
C ALA A 10 -19.96 -38.95 -23.49
N ALA A 11 -21.00 -38.18 -23.14
CA ALA A 11 -20.89 -36.73 -23.03
C ALA A 11 -20.10 -36.40 -21.76
N ALA A 12 -18.77 -36.37 -21.87
CA ALA A 12 -17.92 -35.78 -20.84
C ALA A 12 -17.88 -34.26 -21.06
N ALA A 13 -18.94 -33.56 -20.63
CA ALA A 13 -18.91 -32.12 -20.52
C ALA A 13 -18.00 -31.75 -19.33
N PHE A 14 -16.72 -31.48 -19.61
CA PHE A 14 -15.84 -30.83 -18.66
C PHE A 14 -16.30 -29.38 -18.50
N VAL A 15 -17.15 -29.14 -17.51
CA VAL A 15 -17.44 -27.79 -17.02
C VAL A 15 -16.17 -27.31 -16.33
N PHE A 16 -15.33 -26.58 -17.06
CA PHE A 16 -14.35 -25.69 -16.43
C PHE A 16 -15.14 -24.58 -15.75
N ALA A 17 -15.49 -24.80 -14.48
CA ALA A 17 -15.87 -23.71 -13.60
C ALA A 17 -14.64 -22.81 -13.50
N ALA A 18 -14.65 -21.72 -14.28
CA ALA A 18 -13.77 -20.61 -14.04
C ALA A 18 -14.06 -20.14 -12.61
N LEU A 19 -13.22 -20.54 -11.66
CA LEU A 19 -13.17 -19.87 -10.38
C LEU A 19 -12.77 -18.43 -10.72
N SER A 20 -13.76 -17.55 -10.81
CA SER A 20 -13.55 -16.13 -10.59
C SER A 20 -12.99 -16.02 -9.18
N ALA A 21 -11.66 -16.11 -9.08
CA ALA A 21 -10.92 -15.66 -7.93
C ALA A 21 -11.18 -14.15 -7.88
N HIS A 22 -12.28 -13.77 -7.24
CA HIS A 22 -12.45 -12.43 -6.74
C HIS A 22 -11.32 -12.26 -5.72
N THR A 23 -10.15 -11.84 -6.19
CA THR A 23 -9.21 -11.14 -5.33
C THR A 23 -9.97 -9.91 -4.91
N VAL A 24 -10.64 -10.01 -3.76
CA VAL A 24 -11.02 -8.83 -2.99
C VAL A 24 -9.68 -8.19 -2.69
N GLU A 25 -9.27 -7.26 -3.56
CA GLU A 25 -8.13 -6.42 -3.31
C GLU A 25 -8.47 -5.75 -1.99
N ALA A 26 -7.81 -6.17 -0.92
CA ALA A 26 -8.02 -5.59 0.39
C ALA A 26 -7.85 -4.09 0.20
N GLY A 27 -8.95 -3.34 0.37
CA GLY A 27 -8.97 -1.91 0.15
C GLY A 27 -7.77 -1.29 0.83
N MET A 28 -7.09 -0.36 0.16
CA MET A 28 -5.97 0.30 0.79
C MET A 28 -6.49 1.07 2.00
N ALA A 29 -6.35 0.50 3.19
CA ALA A 29 -6.54 1.24 4.43
C ALA A 29 -5.47 2.34 4.42
N GLN A 30 -5.90 3.54 4.05
CA GLN A 30 -5.10 4.75 4.06
C GLN A 30 -5.06 5.20 5.51
N GLY A 31 -3.92 5.12 6.18
CA GLY A 31 -3.76 5.81 7.45
C GLY A 31 -3.80 7.32 7.25
N ASN A 32 -3.84 8.09 8.34
CA ASN A 32 -3.86 9.55 8.25
C ASN A 32 -2.49 10.07 7.81
N LEU A 33 -2.50 11.14 7.01
CA LEU A 33 -1.30 11.90 6.67
C LEU A 33 -0.69 12.48 7.95
N ASP A 34 0.55 12.11 8.23
CA ASP A 34 1.29 12.52 9.42
C ASP A 34 2.61 13.16 9.00
N LEU A 35 2.71 14.49 9.02
CA LEU A 35 3.93 15.15 8.54
C LEU A 35 5.16 14.87 9.39
N SER A 36 5.00 14.51 10.67
CA SER A 36 6.11 14.15 11.54
C SER A 36 6.66 12.75 11.26
N ARG A 37 5.95 11.95 10.47
CA ARG A 37 6.35 10.59 10.08
C ARG A 37 6.54 10.41 8.57
N ASP A 38 5.74 11.09 7.76
CA ASP A 38 5.64 10.84 6.32
C ASP A 38 6.65 11.67 5.52
N TYR A 39 7.37 10.99 4.63
CA TYR A 39 8.33 11.59 3.73
C TYR A 39 7.61 12.24 2.56
N LEU A 40 8.13 13.37 2.07
CA LEU A 40 7.72 13.86 0.75
C LEU A 40 8.49 13.08 -0.31
N ILE A 41 7.77 12.28 -1.06
CA ILE A 41 8.27 11.42 -2.13
C ILE A 41 7.74 11.95 -3.46
N GLU A 42 8.63 12.17 -4.42
CA GLU A 42 8.27 12.49 -5.79
C GLU A 42 8.45 11.25 -6.65
N TYR A 43 7.40 10.75 -7.28
CA TYR A 43 7.49 9.63 -8.22
C TYR A 43 7.68 10.11 -9.67
N ASN A 44 8.20 9.24 -10.53
CA ASN A 44 8.37 9.53 -11.95
C ASN A 44 7.03 9.38 -12.68
N PRO A 45 6.44 10.47 -13.22
CA PRO A 45 5.15 10.41 -13.90
C PRO A 45 5.20 9.65 -15.23
N SER A 46 6.39 9.38 -15.79
CA SER A 46 6.53 8.48 -16.95
C SER A 46 6.45 7.00 -16.59
N VAL A 47 6.49 6.65 -15.29
CA VAL A 47 6.41 5.28 -14.77
C VAL A 47 5.06 5.01 -14.12
N TYR A 48 4.53 5.99 -13.37
CA TYR A 48 3.25 5.88 -12.70
C TYR A 48 2.27 6.91 -13.25
N ALA A 49 1.13 6.43 -13.76
CA ALA A 49 0.12 7.27 -14.39
C ALA A 49 -0.56 8.24 -13.41
N ASP A 50 -0.70 7.82 -12.15
CA ASP A 50 -1.31 8.60 -11.09
C ASP A 50 -0.80 8.18 -9.70
N THR A 51 -1.28 8.91 -8.68
CA THR A 51 -0.89 8.68 -7.29
C THR A 51 -1.37 7.32 -6.78
N GLU A 52 -2.52 6.82 -7.26
CA GLU A 52 -3.04 5.52 -6.85
C GLU A 52 -2.13 4.38 -7.34
N ALA A 53 -1.71 4.44 -8.60
CA ALA A 53 -0.77 3.49 -9.19
C ALA A 53 0.56 3.47 -8.44
N PHE A 54 1.10 4.65 -8.09
CA PHE A 54 2.29 4.73 -7.26
C PHE A 54 2.06 4.15 -5.86
N CYS A 55 0.97 4.51 -5.18
CA CYS A 55 0.69 4.03 -3.83
C CYS A 55 0.48 2.51 -3.77
N ARG A 56 -0.15 1.91 -4.79
CA ARG A 56 -0.28 0.45 -4.91
C ARG A 56 1.10 -0.22 -5.06
N ALA A 57 1.94 0.29 -5.93
CA ALA A 57 3.30 -0.22 -6.09
C ALA A 57 4.13 -0.07 -4.80
N PHE A 58 4.06 1.11 -4.17
CA PHE A 58 4.75 1.39 -2.91
C PHE A 58 4.29 0.47 -1.77
N ARG A 59 2.98 0.22 -1.65
CA ARG A 59 2.40 -0.76 -0.72
C ARG A 59 3.00 -2.14 -0.90
N THR A 60 2.96 -2.66 -2.14
CA THR A 60 3.47 -4.00 -2.44
C THR A 60 4.93 -4.14 -2.01
N GLN A 61 5.76 -3.15 -2.32
CA GLN A 61 7.18 -3.22 -1.95
C GLN A 61 7.42 -3.00 -0.45
N CYS A 62 6.59 -2.21 0.22
CA CYS A 62 6.61 -2.10 1.68
C CYS A 62 6.31 -3.45 2.35
N VAL A 63 5.28 -4.17 1.89
CA VAL A 63 4.95 -5.53 2.36
C VAL A 63 6.11 -6.49 2.13
N ASN A 64 6.68 -6.49 0.91
CA ASN A 64 7.79 -7.37 0.55
C ASN A 64 9.06 -7.11 1.37
N TYR A 65 9.27 -5.87 1.81
CA TYR A 65 10.39 -5.51 2.66
C TYR A 65 10.14 -5.85 4.13
N ALA A 66 8.97 -5.49 4.68
CA ALA A 66 8.63 -5.67 6.09
C ALA A 66 8.37 -7.15 6.46
N GLY A 67 7.73 -7.92 5.58
CA GLY A 67 7.34 -9.31 5.85
C GLY A 67 8.49 -10.22 6.26
N PRO A 68 9.60 -10.29 5.50
CA PRO A 68 10.79 -11.07 5.87
C PRO A 68 11.46 -10.62 7.18
N LEU A 69 11.23 -9.38 7.62
CA LEU A 69 11.71 -8.85 8.90
C LEU A 69 10.79 -9.20 10.08
N ASN A 70 9.78 -10.06 9.86
CA ASN A 70 8.74 -10.38 10.84
C ASN A 70 7.96 -9.14 11.33
N GLN A 71 7.74 -8.19 10.42
CA GLN A 71 7.01 -6.95 10.68
C GLN A 71 5.68 -6.95 9.94
N HIS A 72 4.60 -6.53 10.61
CA HIS A 72 3.38 -6.13 9.93
C HIS A 72 3.61 -4.76 9.28
N HIS A 73 3.43 -4.68 7.97
CA HIS A 73 3.56 -3.40 7.27
C HIS A 73 2.51 -2.40 7.78
N GLN A 74 2.94 -1.17 8.00
CA GLN A 74 2.07 -0.01 8.14
C GLN A 74 2.33 0.87 6.92
N LEU A 75 1.27 1.29 6.24
CA LEU A 75 1.41 2.14 5.06
C LEU A 75 0.55 3.37 5.22
N ASP A 76 1.18 4.51 5.01
CA ASP A 76 0.49 5.77 4.84
C ASP A 76 0.84 6.25 3.43
N CYS A 77 -0.10 6.13 2.50
CA CYS A 77 0.03 6.60 1.13
C CYS A 77 -1.37 6.96 0.67
N VAL A 78 -1.78 8.17 1.05
CA VAL A 78 -3.14 8.68 0.84
C VAL A 78 -3.21 9.27 -0.56
N SER A 79 -4.01 8.65 -1.44
CA SER A 79 -4.25 9.13 -2.82
C SER A 79 -5.62 9.77 -3.01
N GLU A 80 -6.51 9.60 -2.01
CA GLU A 80 -7.92 9.99 -1.87
C GLU A 80 -8.87 9.92 -3.08
N LEU A 81 -10.16 10.00 -2.76
CA LEU A 81 -11.25 9.29 -3.40
C LEU A 81 -12.25 10.21 -4.10
N ALA A 82 -13.21 9.59 -4.80
CA ALA A 82 -14.18 10.21 -5.70
C ALA A 82 -15.19 11.20 -5.06
N ASP A 83 -15.23 11.34 -3.73
CA ASP A 83 -16.06 12.29 -2.99
C ASP A 83 -15.27 13.42 -2.29
N GLY A 84 -13.96 13.49 -2.54
CA GLY A 84 -13.33 14.78 -2.82
C GLY A 84 -12.49 15.46 -1.74
N SER A 85 -12.06 14.80 -0.68
CA SER A 85 -10.96 15.37 0.13
C SER A 85 -9.62 14.73 -0.21
N HIS A 86 -8.52 15.26 0.34
CA HIS A 86 -7.06 15.06 0.11
C HIS A 86 -6.54 14.08 -0.97
N PRO A 87 -6.76 14.38 -2.26
CA PRO A 87 -5.91 13.79 -3.28
C PRO A 87 -4.57 14.49 -3.15
N GLN A 88 -3.57 13.85 -2.53
CA GLN A 88 -2.21 14.37 -2.60
C GLN A 88 -1.83 14.46 -4.08
N PRO A 89 -1.80 15.68 -4.67
CA PRO A 89 -1.72 15.79 -6.11
C PRO A 89 -0.35 15.26 -6.52
N GLY A 90 -0.37 14.23 -7.35
CA GLY A 90 0.83 13.68 -7.92
C GLY A 90 1.66 14.74 -8.65
N PRO A 91 2.98 14.55 -8.82
CA PRO A 91 3.73 13.36 -8.43
C PRO A 91 4.35 13.44 -7.03
N LYS A 92 4.14 14.53 -6.28
CA LYS A 92 4.75 14.75 -4.96
C LYS A 92 3.77 14.43 -3.86
N ILE A 93 4.00 13.34 -3.15
CA ILE A 93 3.10 12.86 -2.10
C ILE A 93 3.83 12.59 -0.80
N ARG A 94 3.10 12.70 0.30
CA ARG A 94 3.47 12.19 1.61
C ARG A 94 3.19 10.71 1.65
N ALA A 95 4.23 9.95 1.93
CA ALA A 95 4.09 8.53 2.19
C ALA A 95 5.07 8.03 3.25
N PHE A 96 4.69 6.92 3.87
CA PHE A 96 5.47 6.21 4.88
C PHE A 96 5.31 4.71 4.70
N CYS A 97 6.43 3.99 4.84
CA CYS A 97 6.45 2.54 4.99
C CYS A 97 7.00 2.20 6.36
N GLY A 98 6.11 1.73 7.23
CA GLY A 98 6.42 1.28 8.58
C GLY A 98 6.43 -0.24 8.72
N GLY A 99 7.10 -0.72 9.75
CA GLY A 99 7.02 -2.10 10.21
C GLY A 99 6.70 -2.18 11.69
N ILE A 100 5.61 -2.88 12.03
CA ILE A 100 5.20 -3.19 13.40
C ILE A 100 5.72 -4.59 13.73
N GLU A 101 6.66 -4.69 14.67
CA GLU A 101 7.23 -5.99 15.05
C GLU A 101 6.18 -6.91 15.68
N LYS A 102 6.22 -8.19 15.28
CA LYS A 102 5.38 -9.23 15.87
C LYS A 102 5.92 -9.63 17.24
N LYS A 103 5.05 -9.80 18.24
CA LYS A 103 5.47 -10.31 19.55
C LYS A 103 6.03 -11.74 19.44
N PRO A 104 6.89 -12.18 20.38
CA PRO A 104 7.40 -13.55 20.39
C PRO A 104 6.32 -14.64 20.42
N ASP A 105 5.15 -14.34 20.99
CA ASP A 105 3.99 -15.24 21.03
C ASP A 105 3.17 -15.26 19.72
N GLY A 106 3.60 -14.51 18.71
CA GLY A 106 2.93 -14.40 17.42
C GLY A 106 1.72 -13.47 17.39
N SER A 107 1.41 -12.75 18.47
CA SER A 107 0.37 -11.72 18.47
C SER A 107 0.88 -10.37 17.97
N TRP A 108 -0.04 -9.51 17.53
CA TRP A 108 0.27 -8.14 17.14
C TRP A 108 0.07 -7.21 18.33
N ASP A 109 1.03 -6.32 18.55
CA ASP A 109 0.78 -5.20 19.45
C ASP A 109 0.00 -4.12 18.72
N THR A 110 -1.26 -3.94 19.11
CA THR A 110 -2.13 -2.88 18.56
C THR A 110 -2.00 -1.57 19.34
N LYS A 111 -1.26 -1.57 20.46
CA LYS A 111 -1.13 -0.43 21.36
C LYS A 111 0.29 -0.40 21.97
N ARG A 112 1.19 0.35 21.31
CA ARG A 112 2.58 0.71 21.73
C ARG A 112 3.74 -0.04 21.06
N THR A 113 3.63 -0.38 19.79
CA THR A 113 4.81 -0.83 19.04
C THR A 113 5.54 0.36 18.46
N PRO A 114 6.87 0.47 18.64
CA PRO A 114 7.68 1.32 17.80
C PRO A 114 7.46 0.90 16.35
N VAL A 115 7.06 1.85 15.52
CA VAL A 115 6.94 1.62 14.08
C VAL A 115 8.31 1.85 13.49
N GLN A 116 8.94 0.79 12.96
CA GLN A 116 10.22 0.94 12.29
C GLN A 116 10.01 1.62 10.95
N ASP A 117 10.68 2.75 10.73
CA ASP A 117 10.67 3.44 9.44
C ASP A 117 11.54 2.68 8.42
N ASN A 118 10.89 2.08 7.44
CA ASN A 118 11.50 1.37 6.32
C ASN A 118 11.48 2.21 5.02
N THR A 119 10.94 3.42 5.04
CA THR A 119 10.66 4.24 3.85
C THR A 119 11.89 4.45 2.98
N ARG A 120 13.00 4.87 3.59
CA ARG A 120 14.27 5.10 2.86
C ARG A 120 14.82 3.82 2.24
N ALA A 121 14.73 2.69 2.95
CA ALA A 121 15.23 1.41 2.48
C ALA A 121 14.39 0.89 1.31
N VAL A 122 13.07 0.98 1.41
CA VAL A 122 12.14 0.59 0.33
C VAL A 122 12.36 1.45 -0.91
N ILE A 123 12.44 2.79 -0.77
CA ILE A 123 12.72 3.67 -1.91
C ILE A 123 14.07 3.35 -2.56
N GLY A 124 15.12 3.15 -1.75
CA GLY A 124 16.44 2.80 -2.27
C GLY A 124 16.49 1.46 -2.99
N ALA A 125 15.80 0.44 -2.47
CA ALA A 125 15.84 -0.92 -3.01
C ALA A 125 14.98 -1.11 -4.26
N TYR A 126 13.80 -0.47 -4.33
CA TYR A 126 12.79 -0.80 -5.34
C TYR A 126 12.38 0.37 -6.26
N PHE A 127 12.74 1.60 -5.89
CA PHE A 127 12.29 2.82 -6.58
C PHE A 127 13.42 3.78 -6.93
N SER A 128 14.69 3.39 -6.83
CA SER A 128 15.83 4.31 -6.99
C SER A 128 15.88 5.07 -8.33
N ASP A 129 15.28 4.52 -9.37
CA ASP A 129 15.12 5.08 -10.71
C ASP A 129 13.70 5.63 -11.00
N LYS A 130 12.77 5.48 -10.06
CA LYS A 130 11.32 5.72 -10.25
C LYS A 130 10.69 6.65 -9.22
N ALA A 131 11.34 6.90 -8.09
CA ALA A 131 10.88 7.84 -7.08
C ALA A 131 12.03 8.37 -6.22
N TRP A 132 11.87 9.57 -5.66
CA TRP A 132 12.90 10.26 -4.90
C TRP A 132 12.33 10.89 -3.64
N ILE A 133 13.05 10.73 -2.53
CA ILE A 133 12.77 11.47 -1.30
C ILE A 133 13.20 12.92 -1.50
N LYS A 134 12.23 13.83 -1.55
CA LYS A 134 12.47 15.28 -1.64
C LYS A 134 12.53 15.94 -0.28
N GLN A 135 11.86 15.36 0.71
CA GLN A 135 11.86 15.88 2.06
C GLN A 135 11.73 14.77 3.10
N LYS A 136 12.51 14.89 4.17
CA LYS A 136 12.33 14.09 5.39
C LYS A 136 11.05 14.54 6.14
N PRO A 137 10.55 13.71 7.07
CA PRO A 137 9.48 14.12 7.97
C PRO A 137 9.85 15.38 8.76
N PHE A 138 8.84 16.13 9.17
CA PHE A 138 9.03 17.31 9.99
C PHE A 138 9.45 16.91 11.40
N SER A 139 10.20 17.76 12.08
CA SER A 139 10.27 17.66 13.54
C SER A 139 8.86 17.83 14.10
N HIS A 140 8.56 17.17 15.22
CA HIS A 140 7.24 17.28 15.84
C HIS A 140 6.82 18.75 16.08
N ALA A 141 7.74 19.61 16.55
CA ALA A 141 7.48 21.04 16.74
C ALA A 141 7.10 21.76 15.43
N LYS A 142 7.78 21.43 14.32
CA LYS A 142 7.46 21.99 13.00
C LYS A 142 6.13 21.46 12.47
N CYS A 143 5.83 20.17 12.69
CA CYS A 143 4.54 19.58 12.34
C CYS A 143 3.40 20.30 13.05
N VAL A 144 3.48 20.43 14.38
CA VAL A 144 2.46 21.12 15.19
C VAL A 144 2.25 22.55 14.73
N GLY A 145 3.32 23.29 14.42
CA GLY A 145 3.21 24.65 13.87
C GLY A 145 2.51 24.70 12.51
N TYR A 146 2.64 23.66 11.67
CA TYR A 146 1.99 23.58 10.36
C TYR A 146 0.52 23.14 10.46
N ALA A 147 0.22 22.22 11.38
CA ALA A 147 -1.13 21.70 11.62
C ALA A 147 -2.08 22.77 12.19
N GLN A 148 -1.57 23.85 12.80
CA GLN A 148 -2.37 25.00 13.23
C GLN A 148 -3.18 25.64 12.10
N SER A 149 -2.70 25.56 10.86
CA SER A 149 -3.41 26.05 9.66
C SER A 149 -4.02 24.95 8.80
N HIS A 150 -3.86 23.68 9.18
CA HIS A 150 -4.31 22.49 8.42
C HIS A 150 -4.82 21.42 9.41
N PRO A 151 -6.07 21.53 9.87
CA PRO A 151 -6.59 20.74 10.99
C PRO A 151 -6.68 19.23 10.71
N ASP A 152 -6.69 18.83 9.43
CA ASP A 152 -6.77 17.42 9.01
C ASP A 152 -5.43 16.69 9.11
N TRP A 153 -4.34 17.39 9.47
CA TRP A 153 -2.99 16.85 9.43
C TRP A 153 -2.57 16.35 10.82
N VAL A 154 -2.09 15.11 10.88
CA VAL A 154 -1.68 14.47 12.13
C VAL A 154 -0.21 14.77 12.45
N CYS A 155 0.10 14.88 13.73
CA CYS A 155 1.46 15.04 14.23
C CYS A 155 1.74 14.07 15.40
N THR A 156 2.22 12.87 15.10
CA THR A 156 2.63 11.91 16.13
C THR A 156 3.97 12.32 16.79
N LYS A 157 4.18 11.92 18.05
CA LYS A 157 5.43 12.12 18.80
C LYS A 157 6.33 10.90 18.74
#